data_AF-A0A363D1B0-F1
#
_entry.id   AF-A0A363D1B0-F1
#
_cell.length_a   1.000
_cell.length_b   1.000
_cell.length_c   1.000
_cell.angle_alpha   90.00
_cell.angle_beta   90.00
_cell.angle_gamma   90.00
#
_symmetry.space_group_name_H-M   'P 1'
#
loop_
_entity.id
_entity.type
_entity.pdbx_description
1 polymer ?
#
loop_
_entity_poly.entity_id
_entity_poly.type
_entity_poly.pdbx_seq_one_letter_code
_entity_poly.pdbx_strand_id
1 'polypeptide(L)'
;MNRIVSIIIIVLLSVIFYAVFKEVSKSSKIKRLECQTNTTTFEEIFFKEPIKDAIKSLKSNNYEISSYVEYSKYMKSHLINILSKEQSDEKLEKIIEKYLDKDLNLNLNINKNDKKVLINYYVYENDKEDKGKKNKEAKLYAGYLMFEFKYNNKLVYKIQTDYMNLEASDLEERMDCVINSFTSLN
;
A
#
# COMPACT_ATOMS: atom_id res chain seq x y z
N MET A 1 -49.91 25.35 -9.70
CA MET A 1 -48.72 25.27 -10.58
C MET A 1 -47.41 25.41 -9.80
N ASN A 2 -47.23 26.45 -8.99
CA ASN A 2 -45.96 26.67 -8.25
C ASN A 2 -45.52 25.51 -7.36
N ARG A 3 -46.43 24.84 -6.63
CA ARG A 3 -46.05 23.72 -5.74
C ARG A 3 -45.50 22.49 -6.50
N ILE A 4 -46.09 22.16 -7.65
CA ILE A 4 -45.65 21.03 -8.48
C ILE A 4 -44.28 21.34 -9.09
N VAL A 5 -44.10 22.57 -9.59
CA VAL A 5 -42.80 23.04 -10.11
C VAL A 5 -41.73 23.03 -9.01
N SER A 6 -42.05 23.48 -7.80
CA SER A 6 -41.13 23.43 -6.65
C SER A 6 -40.74 22.00 -6.28
N ILE A 7 -41.67 21.04 -6.30
CA ILE A 7 -41.38 19.63 -6.03
C ILE A 7 -40.43 19.06 -7.10
N ILE A 8 -40.67 19.35 -8.38
CA ILE A 8 -39.79 18.92 -9.48
C ILE A 8 -38.37 19.47 -9.30
N ILE A 9 -38.24 20.75 -8.93
CA ILE A 9 -36.93 21.38 -8.68
C ILE A 9 -36.21 20.71 -7.50
N ILE A 10 -36.90 20.43 -6.39
CA ILE A 10 -36.31 19.76 -5.23
C ILE A 10 -35.82 18.36 -5.58
N VAL A 11 -36.61 17.58 -6.33
CA VAL A 11 -36.22 16.24 -6.77
C VAL A 11 -34.99 16.31 -7.68
N LEU A 12 -34.97 17.25 -8.63
CA LEU A 12 -33.83 17.45 -9.54
C LEU A 12 -32.55 17.79 -8.76
N LEU A 13 -32.63 18.73 -7.82
CA LEU A 13 -31.49 19.13 -6.98
C LEU A 13 -31.02 17.97 -6.09
N SER A 14 -31.95 17.16 -5.56
CA SER A 14 -31.61 16.00 -4.73
C SER A 14 -30.86 14.93 -5.54
N VAL A 15 -31.27 14.68 -6.79
CA VAL A 15 -30.59 13.73 -7.70
C VAL A 15 -29.19 14.24 -8.06
N ILE A 16 -29.06 15.54 -8.38
CA ILE A 16 -27.75 16.15 -8.67
C ILE A 16 -26.84 16.08 -7.44
N PHE A 17 -27.34 16.45 -6.27
CA PHE A 17 -26.58 16.39 -5.02
C PHE A 17 -26.15 14.96 -4.70
N TYR A 18 -27.04 13.97 -4.85
CA TYR A 18 -26.70 12.56 -4.66
C TYR A 18 -25.64 12.09 -5.68
N ALA A 19 -25.75 12.47 -6.95
CA ALA A 19 -24.77 12.12 -7.98
C ALA A 19 -23.39 12.73 -7.69
N VAL A 20 -23.34 14.01 -7.32
CA VAL A 20 -22.09 14.70 -6.92
C VAL A 20 -21.52 14.06 -5.65
N PHE A 21 -22.34 13.83 -4.63
CA PHE A 21 -21.91 13.18 -3.40
C PHE A 21 -21.35 11.78 -3.67
N LYS A 22 -22.01 10.99 -4.53
CA LYS A 22 -21.54 9.66 -4.95
C LYS A 22 -20.23 9.72 -5.73
N GLU A 23 -20.04 10.72 -6.58
CA GLU A 23 -18.81 10.86 -7.37
C GLU A 23 -17.65 11.39 -6.52
N VAL A 24 -17.90 12.33 -5.60
CA VAL A 24 -16.89 12.85 -4.67
C VAL A 24 -16.55 11.84 -3.57
N SER A 25 -17.50 10.99 -3.16
CA SER A 25 -17.26 9.90 -2.20
C SER A 25 -16.62 8.66 -2.81
N LYS A 26 -16.58 8.53 -4.14
CA LYS A 26 -15.61 7.63 -4.77
C LYS A 26 -14.24 8.22 -4.43
N SER A 27 -13.50 7.53 -3.57
CA SER A 27 -12.06 7.76 -3.36
C SER A 27 -11.45 8.01 -4.74
N SER A 28 -11.04 9.24 -5.02
CA SER A 28 -10.22 9.49 -6.20
C SER A 28 -8.91 8.77 -5.88
N LYS A 29 -8.77 7.57 -6.45
CA LYS A 29 -7.55 6.78 -6.39
C LYS A 29 -6.51 7.47 -7.27
N ILE A 30 -6.19 8.72 -6.92
CA ILE A 30 -5.18 9.51 -7.60
C ILE A 30 -3.87 8.78 -7.36
N LYS A 31 -3.27 8.33 -8.45
CA LYS A 31 -1.91 7.81 -8.43
C LYS A 31 -1.00 9.02 -8.27
N ARG A 32 -0.33 9.12 -7.12
CA ARG A 32 0.55 10.24 -6.81
C ARG A 32 1.92 10.10 -7.45
N LEU A 33 2.39 8.86 -7.61
CA LEU A 33 3.67 8.55 -8.24
C LEU A 33 3.47 7.73 -9.53
N GLU A 34 4.34 7.95 -10.51
CA GLU A 34 4.32 7.24 -11.80
C GLU A 34 4.40 5.71 -11.62
N CYS A 35 5.25 5.22 -10.72
CA CYS A 35 5.42 3.78 -10.47
C CYS A 35 4.13 3.07 -10.01
N GLN A 36 3.18 3.81 -9.42
CA GLN A 36 1.88 3.31 -8.99
C GLN A 36 0.92 3.06 -10.16
N THR A 37 1.26 3.54 -11.36
CA THR A 37 0.51 3.33 -12.60
C THR A 37 0.92 2.05 -13.33
N ASN A 38 2.13 1.52 -13.05
CA ASN A 38 2.64 0.30 -13.69
C ASN A 38 1.77 -0.93 -13.35
N THR A 39 1.16 -0.95 -12.16
CA THR A 39 0.24 -2.01 -11.72
C THR A 39 -0.93 -1.44 -10.91
N THR A 40 -1.94 -2.27 -10.66
CA THR A 40 -3.05 -1.90 -9.79
C THR A 40 -2.51 -1.65 -8.37
N THR A 41 -2.43 -0.37 -8.02
CA THR A 41 -2.01 0.11 -6.70
C THR A 41 -3.12 0.87 -6.00
N PHE A 42 -3.31 0.64 -4.70
CA PHE A 42 -4.21 1.39 -3.84
C PHE A 42 -3.43 1.95 -2.66
N GLU A 43 -3.57 3.23 -2.35
CA GLU A 43 -2.96 3.84 -1.18
C GLU A 43 -4.00 4.49 -0.28
N GLU A 44 -3.72 4.51 1.01
CA GLU A 44 -4.50 5.18 2.04
C GLU A 44 -3.54 5.93 2.98
N ILE A 45 -3.75 7.24 3.11
CA ILE A 45 -2.91 8.15 3.88
C ILE A 45 -3.69 8.66 5.09
N PHE A 46 -3.17 8.45 6.29
CA PHE A 46 -3.83 8.84 7.54
C PHE A 46 -3.26 10.18 8.03
N PHE A 47 -3.67 11.29 7.39
CA PHE A 47 -3.11 12.65 7.64
C PHE A 47 -3.22 13.17 9.09
N LYS A 48 -4.12 12.61 9.91
CA LYS A 48 -4.24 12.96 11.33
C LYS A 48 -3.17 12.31 12.20
N GLU A 49 -2.44 11.34 11.66
CA GLU A 49 -1.43 10.56 12.35
C GLU A 49 -0.01 11.08 12.07
N PRO A 50 0.98 10.76 12.92
CA PRO A 50 2.33 11.36 12.86
C PRO A 50 3.17 10.78 11.70
N ILE A 51 2.72 11.00 10.46
CA ILE A 51 3.34 10.45 9.25
C ILE A 51 4.75 10.99 9.02
N LYS A 52 4.98 12.28 9.33
CA LYS A 52 6.31 12.91 9.20
C LYS A 52 7.33 12.28 10.16
N ASP A 53 6.93 12.00 11.40
CA ASP A 53 7.78 11.33 12.37
C ASP A 53 8.06 9.88 11.96
N ALA A 54 7.06 9.19 11.40
CA ALA A 54 7.23 7.85 10.86
C ALA A 54 8.22 7.80 9.68
N ILE A 55 8.12 8.76 8.75
CA ILE A 55 9.07 8.90 7.62
C ILE A 55 10.48 9.22 8.14
N LYS A 56 10.60 10.14 9.10
CA LYS A 56 11.88 10.47 9.73
C LYS A 56 12.48 9.24 10.41
N SER A 57 11.67 8.43 11.10
CA SER A 57 12.10 7.17 11.73
C SER A 57 12.62 6.17 10.69
N LEU A 58 11.96 6.03 9.54
CA LEU A 58 12.47 5.18 8.45
C LEU A 58 13.81 5.68 7.91
N LYS A 59 13.88 6.98 7.57
CA LYS A 59 15.07 7.60 6.97
C LYS A 59 16.30 7.58 7.88
N SER A 60 16.07 7.50 9.20
CA SER A 60 17.10 7.34 10.23
C SER A 60 17.46 5.89 10.54
N ASN A 61 17.03 4.95 9.68
CA ASN A 61 17.25 3.52 9.87
C ASN A 61 16.64 2.97 11.18
N ASN A 62 15.60 3.64 11.72
CA ASN A 62 14.91 3.26 12.94
C ASN A 62 13.54 2.65 12.64
N TYR A 63 13.55 1.42 12.13
CA TYR A 63 12.36 0.67 11.78
C TYR A 63 12.41 -0.78 12.27
N GLU A 64 11.27 -1.47 12.16
CA GLU A 64 11.13 -2.90 12.37
C GLU A 64 10.28 -3.48 11.24
N ILE A 65 10.62 -4.68 10.77
CA ILE A 65 9.87 -5.40 9.74
C ILE A 65 9.13 -6.57 10.40
N SER A 66 7.83 -6.68 10.12
CA SER A 66 7.02 -7.86 10.45
C SER A 66 6.32 -8.34 9.18
N SER A 67 6.65 -9.56 8.75
CA SER A 67 6.26 -10.02 7.41
C SER A 67 5.91 -11.49 7.31
N TYR A 68 5.23 -11.84 6.22
CA TYR A 68 5.00 -13.21 5.79
C TYR A 68 4.79 -13.29 4.28
N VAL A 69 4.91 -14.49 3.72
CA VAL A 69 4.53 -14.79 2.34
C VAL A 69 3.33 -15.74 2.38
N GLU A 70 2.24 -15.37 1.73
CA GLU A 70 1.05 -16.21 1.61
C GLU A 70 1.06 -16.93 0.27
N TYR A 71 1.43 -18.22 0.32
CA TYR A 71 1.45 -19.10 -0.83
C TYR A 71 0.05 -19.57 -1.23
N SER A 72 -0.10 -19.97 -2.49
CA SER A 72 -1.32 -20.61 -2.99
C SER A 72 -1.63 -21.90 -2.23
N LYS A 73 -2.92 -22.16 -2.00
CA LYS A 73 -3.41 -23.31 -1.21
C LYS A 73 -4.01 -24.41 -2.09
N TYR A 74 -4.75 -24.03 -3.13
CA TYR A 74 -5.46 -24.92 -4.04
C TYR A 74 -4.66 -25.21 -5.29
N MET A 75 -4.05 -24.17 -5.91
CA MET A 75 -3.09 -24.37 -6.99
C MET A 75 -1.68 -24.62 -6.46
N LYS A 76 -0.84 -25.27 -7.26
CA LYS A 76 0.59 -25.41 -6.98
C LYS A 76 1.22 -24.02 -6.85
N SER A 77 1.82 -23.73 -5.70
CA SER A 77 2.54 -22.48 -5.48
C SER A 77 3.83 -22.45 -6.31
N HIS A 78 4.03 -21.33 -7.01
CA HIS A 78 5.28 -20.97 -7.67
C HIS A 78 6.20 -20.26 -6.67
N LEU A 79 5.66 -19.32 -5.88
CA LEU A 79 6.42 -18.54 -4.90
C LEU A 79 7.16 -19.38 -3.86
N ILE A 80 6.60 -20.52 -3.43
CA ILE A 80 7.16 -21.33 -2.34
C ILE A 80 8.60 -21.79 -2.59
N ASN A 81 9.02 -21.92 -3.85
CA ASN A 81 10.37 -22.37 -4.21
C ASN A 81 11.33 -21.22 -4.53
N ILE A 82 10.85 -19.97 -4.62
CA ILE A 82 11.63 -18.84 -5.11
C ILE A 82 11.66 -17.65 -4.14
N LEU A 83 10.75 -17.61 -3.17
CA LEU A 83 10.62 -16.51 -2.22
C LEU A 83 10.21 -16.99 -0.83
N SER A 84 11.18 -17.07 0.07
CA SER A 84 10.93 -17.16 1.51
C SER A 84 10.66 -15.77 2.12
N LYS A 85 10.16 -15.76 3.36
CA LYS A 85 10.00 -14.53 4.14
C LYS A 85 11.33 -13.78 4.27
N GLU A 86 12.41 -14.48 4.59
CA GLU A 86 13.75 -13.91 4.80
C GLU A 86 14.27 -13.29 3.50
N GLN A 87 14.10 -13.99 2.36
CA GLN A 87 14.49 -13.45 1.05
C GLN A 87 13.69 -12.19 0.69
N SER A 88 12.41 -12.13 1.05
CA SER A 88 11.57 -10.95 0.86
C SER A 88 12.04 -9.78 1.75
N ASP A 89 12.37 -10.06 3.01
CA ASP A 89 12.87 -9.04 3.95
C ASP A 89 14.22 -8.48 3.51
N GLU A 90 15.17 -9.33 3.10
CA GLU A 90 16.47 -8.90 2.58
C GLU A 90 16.34 -7.98 1.34
N LYS A 91 15.37 -8.26 0.46
CA LYS A 91 15.07 -7.39 -0.69
C LYS A 91 14.54 -6.04 -0.23
N LEU A 92 13.61 -6.04 0.72
CA LEU A 92 13.03 -4.81 1.26
C LEU A 92 14.08 -3.95 1.98
N GLU A 93 14.95 -4.55 2.78
CA GLU A 93 16.04 -3.84 3.47
C GLU A 93 16.98 -3.15 2.49
N LYS A 94 17.44 -3.86 1.44
CA LYS A 94 18.27 -3.29 0.35
C LYS A 94 17.57 -2.12 -0.36
N ILE A 95 16.25 -2.16 -0.47
CA ILE A 95 15.49 -1.07 -1.04
C ILE A 95 15.45 0.11 -0.07
N ILE A 96 15.14 -0.12 1.21
CA ILE A 96 15.10 0.92 2.24
C ILE A 96 16.42 1.67 2.34
N GLU A 97 17.56 0.98 2.21
CA GLU A 97 18.91 1.58 2.20
C GLU A 97 19.05 2.76 1.22
N LYS A 98 18.36 2.70 0.07
CA LYS A 98 18.37 3.77 -0.95
C LYS A 98 17.68 5.05 -0.48
N TYR A 99 16.75 4.94 0.47
CA TYR A 99 15.93 6.05 0.99
C TYR A 99 16.40 6.58 2.33
N LEU A 100 17.47 5.99 2.90
CA LEU A 100 18.06 6.46 4.13
C LEU A 100 18.72 7.83 3.95
N ASP A 101 18.58 8.67 4.95
CA ASP A 101 19.26 9.96 5.02
C ASP A 101 20.60 9.78 5.74
N LYS A 102 21.69 9.92 4.98
CA LYS A 102 23.05 9.69 5.47
C LYS A 102 23.42 10.63 6.62
N ASP A 103 22.94 11.88 6.60
CA ASP A 103 23.24 12.87 7.61
C ASP A 103 22.44 12.62 8.90
N LEU A 104 21.18 12.18 8.78
CA LEU A 104 20.41 11.73 9.94
C LEU A 104 21.04 10.47 10.57
N ASN A 105 21.49 9.50 9.76
CA ASN A 105 22.08 8.27 10.26
C ASN A 105 23.40 8.46 11.02
N LEU A 106 24.24 9.40 10.59
CA LEU A 106 25.55 9.66 11.22
C LEU A 106 25.43 10.37 12.58
N ASN A 107 24.35 11.12 12.81
CA ASN A 107 24.20 12.01 13.97
C ASN A 107 23.32 11.45 15.10
N LEU A 108 22.86 10.20 15.00
CA LEU A 108 21.96 9.63 15.99
C LEU A 108 22.69 8.79 17.03
N ASN A 109 22.79 9.33 18.25
CA ASN A 109 22.70 8.51 19.45
C ASN A 109 21.25 7.98 19.53
N ILE A 110 20.92 6.93 18.76
CA ILE A 110 19.59 6.30 18.78
C ILE A 110 19.37 5.80 20.21
N ASN A 111 18.57 6.54 20.97
CA ASN A 111 18.12 6.04 22.27
C ASN A 111 17.18 4.89 21.98
N LYS A 112 17.33 3.75 22.69
CA LYS A 112 16.41 2.60 22.58
C LYS A 112 14.93 2.94 22.85
N ASN A 113 14.65 4.14 23.38
CA ASN A 113 13.32 4.68 23.62
C ASN A 113 12.71 5.44 22.43
N ASP A 114 13.46 5.68 21.35
CA ASP A 114 12.94 6.37 20.17
C ASP A 114 11.99 5.45 19.40
N LYS A 115 10.74 5.88 19.30
CA LYS A 115 9.66 5.11 18.67
C LYS A 115 10.04 4.76 17.23
N LYS A 116 9.91 3.47 16.90
CA LYS A 116 10.18 2.93 15.57
C LYS A 116 8.96 3.01 14.67
N VAL A 117 9.20 3.10 13.37
CA VAL A 117 8.17 2.74 12.39
C VAL A 117 8.17 1.23 12.22
N LEU A 118 7.01 0.60 12.41
CA LEU A 118 6.78 -0.80 12.13
C LEU A 118 6.24 -0.92 10.71
N ILE A 119 6.95 -1.68 9.87
CA ILE A 119 6.57 -2.03 8.51
C ILE A 119 5.97 -3.43 8.57
N ASN A 120 4.65 -3.49 8.68
CA ASN A 120 3.91 -4.75 8.55
C ASN A 120 3.62 -4.97 7.08
N TYR A 121 4.12 -6.06 6.49
CA TYR A 121 3.81 -6.33 5.09
C TYR A 121 3.69 -7.81 4.77
N TYR A 122 3.03 -8.13 3.66
CA TYR A 122 3.03 -9.48 3.14
C TYR A 122 3.04 -9.49 1.61
N VAL A 123 3.61 -10.57 1.07
CA VAL A 123 3.52 -10.92 -0.35
C VAL A 123 2.49 -12.03 -0.47
N TYR A 124 1.45 -11.81 -1.26
CA TYR A 124 0.37 -12.77 -1.48
C TYR A 124 0.43 -13.32 -2.89
N GLU A 125 0.47 -14.64 -3.02
CA GLU A 125 0.36 -15.32 -4.30
C GLU A 125 -1.11 -15.52 -4.70
N ASN A 126 -1.42 -15.16 -5.94
CA ASN A 126 -2.77 -15.28 -6.45
C ASN A 126 -3.15 -16.74 -6.74
N ASP A 127 -3.85 -17.38 -5.81
CA ASP A 127 -4.42 -18.71 -6.01
C ASP A 127 -5.60 -18.72 -7.02
N LYS A 128 -5.34 -18.99 -8.29
CA LYS A 128 -6.36 -18.89 -9.37
C LYS A 128 -7.43 -19.98 -9.30
N GLU A 129 -7.19 -21.04 -8.54
CA GLU A 129 -8.09 -22.19 -8.35
C GLU A 129 -9.01 -22.03 -7.13
N ASP A 130 -8.81 -20.99 -6.31
CA ASP A 130 -9.72 -20.65 -5.23
C ASP A 130 -11.14 -20.34 -5.76
N LYS A 131 -12.10 -21.17 -5.35
CA LYS A 131 -13.53 -21.07 -5.70
C LYS A 131 -14.21 -19.82 -5.13
N GLY A 132 -13.60 -19.15 -4.16
CA GLY A 132 -14.05 -17.87 -3.62
C GLY A 132 -13.86 -16.69 -4.59
N LYS A 133 -13.04 -16.83 -5.65
CA LYS A 133 -12.71 -15.73 -6.57
C LYS A 133 -13.82 -15.52 -7.60
N LYS A 134 -14.45 -14.35 -7.53
CA LYS A 134 -15.71 -14.04 -8.23
C LYS A 134 -15.55 -13.56 -9.68
N ASN A 135 -14.41 -13.00 -10.09
CA ASN A 135 -14.26 -12.39 -11.42
C ASN A 135 -12.98 -12.85 -12.16
N LYS A 136 -12.99 -12.74 -13.50
CA LYS A 136 -11.87 -13.12 -14.37
C LYS A 136 -10.66 -12.20 -14.19
N GLU A 137 -10.89 -10.93 -13.86
CA GLU A 137 -9.85 -9.93 -13.61
C GLU A 137 -8.97 -10.28 -12.41
N ALA A 138 -9.55 -10.83 -11.33
CA ALA A 138 -8.77 -11.31 -10.18
C ALA A 138 -7.85 -12.49 -10.51
N LYS A 139 -7.91 -13.08 -11.70
CA LYS A 139 -7.02 -14.17 -12.14
C LYS A 139 -5.87 -13.69 -13.03
N LEU A 140 -5.82 -12.39 -13.36
CA LEU A 140 -4.81 -11.84 -14.27
C LEU A 140 -3.45 -11.64 -13.59
N TYR A 141 -3.44 -11.25 -12.32
CA TYR A 141 -2.24 -10.93 -11.56
C TYR A 141 -1.54 -12.20 -11.03
N ALA A 142 -0.23 -12.12 -10.81
CA ALA A 142 0.51 -13.18 -10.12
C ALA A 142 0.30 -13.10 -8.60
N GLY A 143 0.00 -11.91 -8.08
CA GLY A 143 -0.29 -11.66 -6.68
C GLY A 143 -0.26 -10.19 -6.35
N TYR A 144 -0.13 -9.86 -5.07
CA TYR A 144 0.04 -8.48 -4.63
C TYR A 144 0.91 -8.39 -3.39
N LEU A 145 1.46 -7.20 -3.15
CA LEU A 145 2.09 -6.83 -1.89
C LEU A 145 1.15 -5.89 -1.14
N MET A 146 1.06 -6.07 0.18
CA MET A 146 0.31 -5.19 1.06
C MET A 146 1.22 -4.71 2.18
N PHE A 147 1.30 -3.40 2.35
CA PHE A 147 2.11 -2.75 3.38
C PHE A 147 1.24 -1.89 4.27
N GLU A 148 1.51 -1.97 5.57
CA GLU A 148 0.99 -1.12 6.62
C GLU A 148 2.17 -0.54 7.40
N PHE A 149 2.28 0.79 7.38
CA PHE A 149 3.26 1.52 8.17
C PHE A 149 2.58 1.99 9.44
N LYS A 150 3.12 1.56 10.58
CA LYS A 150 2.60 1.89 11.90
C LYS A 150 3.64 2.67 12.68
N TYR A 151 3.21 3.75 13.31
CA TYR A 151 4.05 4.52 14.21
C TYR A 151 3.30 4.73 15.52
N ASN A 152 3.94 4.41 16.65
CA ASN A 152 3.30 4.45 17.97
C ASN A 152 2.00 3.62 18.02
N ASN A 153 2.02 2.43 17.40
CA ASN A 153 0.88 1.51 17.28
C ASN A 153 -0.32 2.08 16.49
N LYS A 154 -0.13 3.15 15.72
CA LYS A 154 -1.16 3.74 14.86
C LYS A 154 -0.80 3.58 13.40
N LEU A 155 -1.78 3.20 12.58
CA LEU A 155 -1.62 3.11 11.13
C LEU A 155 -1.49 4.52 10.54
N VAL A 156 -0.33 4.82 9.95
CA VAL A 156 -0.04 6.13 9.34
C VAL A 156 -0.16 6.11 7.82
N TYR A 157 0.10 4.95 7.21
CA TYR A 157 0.07 4.77 5.77
C TYR A 157 -0.17 3.30 5.41
N LYS A 158 -0.96 3.06 4.37
CA LYS A 158 -1.24 1.73 3.84
C LYS A 158 -1.16 1.76 2.33
N ILE A 159 -0.55 0.74 1.74
CA ILE A 159 -0.47 0.61 0.28
C ILE A 159 -0.53 -0.86 -0.12
N GLN A 160 -1.36 -1.14 -1.12
CA GLN A 160 -1.36 -2.41 -1.84
C GLN A 160 -0.90 -2.16 -3.27
N THR A 161 -0.05 -3.03 -3.80
CA THR A 161 0.36 -2.99 -5.21
C THR A 161 0.44 -4.40 -5.78
N ASP A 162 -0.21 -4.61 -6.91
CA ASP A 162 -0.19 -5.91 -7.59
C ASP A 162 1.17 -6.15 -8.27
N TYR A 163 1.56 -7.42 -8.41
CA TYR A 163 2.70 -7.85 -9.23
C TYR A 163 2.24 -8.85 -10.30
N MET A 164 2.90 -8.80 -11.46
CA MET A 164 2.42 -9.48 -12.68
C MET A 164 3.19 -10.76 -12.97
N ASN A 165 4.46 -10.86 -12.57
CA ASN A 165 5.30 -12.01 -12.92
C ASN A 165 5.14 -13.15 -11.91
N LEU A 166 4.88 -14.37 -12.40
CA LEU A 166 4.81 -15.57 -11.57
C LEU A 166 6.15 -15.90 -10.90
N GLU A 167 7.26 -15.53 -11.54
CA GLU A 167 8.61 -15.66 -10.98
C GLU A 167 9.00 -14.48 -10.09
N ALA A 168 8.02 -13.59 -9.78
CA ALA A 168 8.20 -12.49 -8.84
C ALA A 168 9.34 -11.50 -9.20
N SER A 169 9.73 -11.45 -10.48
CA SER A 169 10.86 -10.62 -10.93
C SER A 169 10.63 -9.12 -10.75
N ASP A 170 9.35 -8.70 -10.71
CA ASP A 170 8.93 -7.31 -10.52
C ASP A 170 8.73 -6.93 -9.04
N LEU A 171 8.86 -7.87 -8.09
CA LEU A 171 8.64 -7.59 -6.66
C LEU A 171 9.53 -6.47 -6.12
N GLU A 172 10.81 -6.44 -6.49
CA GLU A 172 11.74 -5.39 -6.02
C GLU A 172 11.32 -4.00 -6.51
N GLU A 173 10.87 -3.90 -7.76
CA GLU A 173 10.34 -2.64 -8.31
C GLU A 173 9.06 -2.21 -7.57
N ARG A 174 8.19 -3.18 -7.24
CA ARG A 174 6.97 -2.90 -6.48
C ARG A 174 7.27 -2.45 -5.05
N MET A 175 8.21 -3.10 -4.36
CA MET A 175 8.69 -2.71 -3.03
C MET A 175 9.34 -1.31 -3.06
N ASP A 176 10.16 -1.02 -4.07
CA ASP A 176 10.76 0.29 -4.27
C ASP A 176 9.70 1.37 -4.43
N CYS A 177 8.67 1.12 -5.26
CA CYS A 177 7.55 2.03 -5.41
C CYS A 177 6.80 2.27 -4.08
N VAL A 178 6.65 1.25 -3.23
CA VAL A 178 6.02 1.37 -1.91
C VAL A 178 6.83 2.28 -0.99
N ILE A 179 8.15 2.07 -0.89
CA ILE A 179 9.02 2.88 -0.03
C ILE A 179 9.12 4.32 -0.56
N ASN A 180 9.25 4.49 -1.87
CA ASN A 180 9.20 5.81 -2.52
C ASN A 180 7.88 6.51 -2.21
N SER A 181 6.76 5.79 -2.33
CA SER A 181 5.45 6.34 -2.01
C SER A 181 5.39 6.83 -0.57
N PHE A 182 5.75 5.99 0.40
CA PHE A 182 5.72 6.40 1.81
C PHE A 182 6.63 7.61 2.10
N THR A 183 7.87 7.59 1.61
CA THR A 183 8.88 8.62 1.93
C THR A 183 8.66 9.95 1.23
N SER A 184 7.89 9.99 0.14
CA SER A 184 7.53 11.20 -0.62
C SER A 184 6.29 11.92 -0.09
N LEU A 185 5.69 11.46 1.02
CA LEU A 185 4.58 12.14 1.72
C LEU A 185 5.06 13.25 2.68
N ASN A 186 6.35 13.58 2.66
CA ASN A 186 6.99 14.54 3.57
C ASN A 186 6.78 16.00 3.17
#